data_AF-A0A9W8R4K9-F1
#
_entry.id   AF-A0A9W8R4K9-F1
#
_cell.length_a   1.000
_cell.length_b   1.000
_cell.length_c   1.000
_cell.angle_alpha   90.00
_cell.angle_beta   90.00
_cell.angle_gamma   90.00
#
_symmetry.space_group_name_H-M   'P 1'
#
loop_
_entity.id
_entity.type
_entity.pdbx_description
1 polymer ?
#
loop_
_entity_poly.entity_id
_entity_poly.type
_entity_poly.pdbx_seq_one_letter_code
_entity_poly.pdbx_strand_id
1 'polypeptide(L)'
;MSQLDKWMVGGKISKLVIVITDKDTGEHVERWQFDVQIFKPTKSKSKSKSSSADQENAASAGATPLAAEKTEAEIQSEIAAIFRQITASVTFLPQLNGDCTFNVLVYADADSEVPVEWGDSDAKEIENGEKVQLRGFSTANHRVDTLVSYRFTE
;
A
#
# COMPACT_ATOMS: atom_id res chain seq x y z
N MET A 1 8.36 13.25 7.61
CA MET A 1 8.03 12.65 6.30
C MET A 1 9.25 12.29 5.45
N SER A 2 10.39 12.98 5.59
CA SER A 2 11.62 12.65 4.83
C SER A 2 12.14 11.22 5.01
N GLN A 3 11.87 10.59 6.17
CA GLN A 3 12.28 9.21 6.39
C GLN A 3 11.51 8.19 5.53
N LEU A 4 10.21 8.40 5.33
CA LEU A 4 9.38 7.51 4.52
C LEU A 4 9.83 7.55 3.06
N ASP A 5 10.17 8.74 2.55
CA ASP A 5 10.78 8.92 1.22
C ASP A 5 12.08 8.12 1.06
N LYS A 6 12.99 8.20 2.04
CA LYS A 6 14.24 7.41 2.03
C LYS A 6 13.98 5.90 1.96
N TRP A 7 13.03 5.39 2.72
CA TRP A 7 12.68 3.97 2.69
C TRP A 7 11.98 3.57 1.37
N MET A 8 11.14 4.43 0.79
CA MET A 8 10.56 4.20 -0.54
C MET A 8 11.63 4.15 -1.62
N VAL A 9 12.53 5.14 -1.68
CA VAL A 9 13.63 5.17 -2.66
C VAL A 9 14.59 4.00 -2.46
N GLY A 10 14.86 3.64 -1.20
CA GLY A 10 15.71 2.51 -0.83
C GLY A 10 15.08 1.14 -1.11
N GLY A 11 13.79 1.08 -1.47
CA GLY A 11 13.08 -0.17 -1.67
C GLY A 11 12.87 -0.97 -0.37
N LYS A 12 12.89 -0.28 0.77
CA LYS A 12 12.96 -0.87 2.12
C LYS A 12 11.62 -0.96 2.82
N ILE A 13 10.57 -0.35 2.28
CA ILE A 13 9.22 -0.34 2.86
C ILE A 13 8.32 -1.32 2.11
N SER A 14 7.53 -2.09 2.87
CA SER A 14 6.49 -2.97 2.35
C SER A 14 5.08 -2.49 2.71
N LYS A 15 4.90 -1.79 3.84
CA LYS A 15 3.60 -1.25 4.26
C LYS A 15 3.73 0.05 5.04
N LEU A 16 2.76 0.94 4.84
CA LEU A 16 2.46 2.06 5.73
C LEU A 16 1.13 1.79 6.41
N VAL A 17 1.06 1.92 7.73
CA VAL A 17 -0.17 1.70 8.50
C VAL A 17 -0.48 2.93 9.35
N ILE A 18 -1.72 3.38 9.32
CA ILE A 18 -2.24 4.43 10.20
C ILE A 18 -3.29 3.79 11.10
N VAL A 19 -3.08 3.85 12.41
CA VAL A 19 -4.00 3.31 13.41
C VAL A 19 -4.64 4.46 14.15
N ILE A 20 -5.97 4.50 14.17
CA ILE A 20 -6.75 5.43 14.97
C ILE A 20 -7.11 4.72 16.28
N THR A 21 -6.81 5.37 17.40
CA THR A 21 -7.01 4.82 18.74
C THR A 21 -7.83 5.79 19.57
N ASP A 22 -8.89 5.28 20.17
CA ASP A 22 -9.70 6.01 21.14
C ASP A 22 -8.87 6.35 22.38
N LYS A 23 -8.85 7.62 22.80
CA LYS A 23 -7.96 8.06 23.89
C LYS A 23 -8.39 7.58 25.27
N ASP A 24 -9.68 7.35 25.48
CA ASP A 24 -10.23 7.05 26.80
C ASP A 24 -10.10 5.55 27.12
N THR A 25 -10.35 4.71 26.11
CA THR A 25 -10.33 3.25 26.20
C THR A 25 -9.00 2.62 25.77
N GLY A 26 -8.24 3.32 24.91
CA GLY A 26 -7.04 2.77 24.28
C GLY A 26 -7.32 1.76 23.16
N GLU A 27 -8.58 1.59 22.74
CA GLU A 27 -8.94 0.63 21.70
C GLU A 27 -8.64 1.16 20.30
N HIS A 28 -8.15 0.27 19.42
CA HIS A 28 -7.96 0.57 18.00
C HIS A 28 -9.31 0.49 17.27
N VAL A 29 -9.76 1.63 16.77
CA VAL A 29 -11.08 1.79 16.14
C VAL A 29 -11.01 1.72 14.62
N GLU A 30 -9.93 2.23 14.03
CA GLU A 30 -9.65 2.11 12.60
C GLU A 30 -8.18 1.81 12.34
N ARG A 31 -7.90 1.04 11.30
CA ARG A 31 -6.56 0.69 10.86
C ARG A 31 -6.51 0.73 9.35
N TRP A 32 -5.84 1.76 8.84
CA TRP A 32 -5.61 1.99 7.43
C TRP A 32 -4.27 1.42 7.03
N GLN A 33 -4.28 0.42 6.15
CA GLN A 33 -3.09 -0.23 5.62
C GLN A 33 -2.90 0.16 4.16
N PHE A 34 -1.69 0.60 3.84
CA PHE A 34 -1.22 0.88 2.49
C PHE A 34 -0.08 -0.09 2.18
N ASP A 35 -0.39 -1.15 1.43
CA ASP A 35 0.59 -2.14 1.01
C ASP A 35 1.35 -1.61 -0.21
N VAL A 36 2.68 -1.52 -0.10
CA VAL A 36 3.56 -0.95 -1.12
C VAL A 36 4.35 -2.07 -1.79
N GLN A 37 4.13 -2.23 -3.10
CA GLN A 37 4.89 -3.14 -3.95
C GLN A 37 5.82 -2.30 -4.82
N ILE A 38 7.13 -2.51 -4.70
CA ILE A 38 8.16 -1.76 -5.42
C ILE A 38 8.68 -2.63 -6.57
N PHE A 39 8.45 -2.19 -7.80
CA PHE A 39 8.94 -2.86 -9.00
C PHE A 39 10.34 -2.34 -9.32
N LYS A 40 11.34 -3.24 -9.36
CA LYS A 40 12.66 -2.88 -9.90
C LYS A 40 12.54 -2.77 -11.42
N PRO A 41 12.97 -1.66 -12.05
CA PRO A 41 13.03 -1.59 -13.50
C PRO A 41 14.04 -2.63 -13.99
N THR A 42 13.56 -3.69 -14.64
CA THR A 42 14.46 -4.62 -15.35
C THR A 42 15.07 -3.85 -16.51
N LYS A 43 16.36 -3.52 -16.44
CA LYS A 43 17.10 -3.03 -17.61
C LYS A 43 16.93 -4.06 -18.73
N SER A 44 16.14 -3.72 -19.75
CA SER A 44 16.00 -4.52 -20.96
C SER A 44 17.39 -4.67 -21.58
N LYS A 45 18.03 -5.84 -21.40
CA LYS A 45 19.20 -6.21 -22.18
C LYS A 45 18.75 -6.31 -23.64
N SER A 46 19.28 -5.41 -24.46
CA SER A 46 19.21 -5.47 -25.90
C SER A 46 20.10 -6.61 -26.45
N LYS A 47 19.67 -7.17 -27.59
CA LYS A 47 20.26 -8.23 -28.46
C LYS A 47 20.09 -9.67 -27.96
N SER A 48 19.65 -10.64 -28.78
CA SER A 48 19.85 -10.81 -30.23
C SER A 48 18.78 -11.71 -30.90
N LYS A 49 18.50 -11.43 -32.18
CA LYS A 49 17.83 -12.32 -33.16
C LYS A 49 18.43 -13.74 -33.16
N SER A 50 17.57 -14.75 -33.14
CA SER A 50 17.76 -16.02 -33.87
C SER A 50 16.41 -16.74 -34.10
N SER A 51 16.01 -16.78 -35.38
CA SER A 51 15.26 -17.80 -36.13
C SER A 51 14.37 -18.85 -35.43
N SER A 52 13.07 -18.80 -35.76
CA SER A 52 12.13 -19.88 -36.19
C SER A 52 12.26 -21.32 -35.65
N ALA A 53 11.17 -21.82 -35.03
CA ALA A 53 10.51 -23.10 -35.36
C ALA A 53 9.20 -23.26 -34.58
N ASP A 54 8.17 -23.78 -35.24
CA ASP A 54 6.81 -24.06 -34.75
C ASP A 54 6.74 -25.00 -33.53
N GLN A 55 5.87 -24.66 -32.57
CA GLN A 55 5.11 -25.64 -31.78
C GLN A 55 3.96 -24.99 -31.01
N GLU A 56 2.74 -25.41 -31.35
CA GLU A 56 1.48 -25.03 -30.74
C GLU A 56 1.27 -25.71 -29.36
N ASN A 57 0.67 -24.94 -28.44
CA ASN A 57 -0.13 -25.38 -27.30
C ASN A 57 0.59 -25.89 -26.02
N ALA A 58 0.79 -24.98 -25.05
CA ALA A 58 0.71 -25.29 -23.61
C ALA A 58 0.44 -24.02 -22.79
N ALA A 59 -0.74 -23.97 -22.17
CA ALA A 59 -1.18 -23.16 -21.03
C ALA A 59 -0.39 -21.88 -20.68
N SER A 60 -1.05 -20.73 -20.93
CA SER A 60 -0.66 -19.40 -20.50
C SER A 60 -0.49 -19.29 -18.98
N ALA A 61 0.73 -19.51 -18.49
CA ALA A 61 1.16 -19.00 -17.20
C ALA A 61 1.13 -17.47 -17.27
N GLY A 62 0.36 -16.85 -16.38
CA GLY A 62 0.05 -15.42 -16.38
C GLY A 62 1.29 -14.54 -16.45
N ALA A 63 1.55 -13.98 -17.63
CA ALA A 63 2.39 -12.82 -17.80
C ALA A 63 1.59 -11.61 -17.32
N THR A 64 1.91 -11.11 -16.12
CA THR A 64 1.56 -9.75 -15.74
C THR A 64 2.14 -8.81 -16.79
N PRO A 65 1.32 -7.97 -17.46
CA PRO A 65 1.87 -6.99 -18.39
C PRO A 65 2.77 -6.05 -17.59
N LEU A 66 4.04 -5.96 -17.99
CA LEU A 66 4.92 -4.85 -17.61
C LEU A 66 4.14 -3.57 -17.88
N ALA A 67 3.80 -2.83 -16.82
CA ALA A 67 2.99 -1.64 -16.92
C ALA A 67 3.60 -0.71 -17.96
N ALA A 68 2.84 -0.40 -19.01
CA ALA A 68 3.16 0.69 -19.92
C ALA A 68 3.46 1.95 -19.08
N GLU A 69 4.44 2.76 -19.50
CA GLU A 69 4.76 4.01 -18.82
C GLU A 69 3.51 4.90 -18.78
N LYS A 70 2.85 4.93 -17.61
CA LYS A 70 1.70 5.79 -17.38
C LYS A 70 2.15 7.25 -17.41
N THR A 71 1.35 8.10 -18.04
CA THR A 71 1.59 9.53 -18.04
C THR A 71 1.38 10.12 -16.63
N GLU A 72 2.01 11.26 -16.35
CA GLU A 72 1.79 11.96 -15.08
C GLU A 72 0.31 12.31 -14.85
N ALA A 73 -0.42 12.67 -15.92
CA ALA A 73 -1.85 12.96 -15.86
C ALA A 73 -2.68 11.75 -15.43
N GLU A 74 -2.35 10.55 -15.92
CA GLU A 74 -3.01 9.31 -15.50
C GLU A 74 -2.70 8.99 -14.04
N ILE A 75 -1.44 9.16 -13.60
CA ILE A 75 -1.03 8.97 -12.21
C ILE A 75 -1.78 9.93 -11.29
N GLN A 76 -1.84 11.22 -11.64
CA GLN A 76 -2.58 12.22 -10.86
C GLN A 76 -4.09 11.91 -10.82
N SER A 77 -4.66 11.42 -11.92
CA SER A 77 -6.06 10.99 -11.96
C SER A 77 -6.34 9.79 -11.04
N GLU A 78 -5.45 8.80 -11.01
CA GLU A 78 -5.53 7.66 -10.07
C GLU A 78 -5.41 8.11 -8.61
N ILE A 79 -4.46 9.00 -8.31
CA ILE A 79 -4.30 9.59 -6.96
C ILE A 79 -5.58 10.33 -6.55
N ALA A 80 -6.15 11.16 -7.43
CA ALA A 80 -7.39 11.87 -7.15
C ALA A 80 -8.59 10.93 -6.97
N ALA A 81 -8.64 9.81 -7.71
CA ALA A 81 -9.65 8.77 -7.52
C ALA A 81 -9.54 8.13 -6.13
N ILE A 82 -8.33 7.89 -5.64
CA ILE A 82 -8.09 7.34 -4.29
C ILE A 82 -8.51 8.32 -3.21
N PHE A 83 -8.13 9.60 -3.31
CA PHE A 83 -8.59 10.58 -2.33
C PHE A 83 -10.11 10.64 -2.26
N ARG A 84 -10.79 10.62 -3.42
CA ARG A 84 -12.26 10.54 -3.46
C ARG A 84 -12.78 9.25 -2.84
N GLN A 85 -12.13 8.12 -3.07
CA GLN A 85 -12.53 6.84 -2.50
C GLN A 85 -12.34 6.79 -0.98
N ILE A 86 -11.23 7.32 -0.46
CA ILE A 86 -10.97 7.45 0.97
C ILE A 86 -12.05 8.34 1.60
N THR A 87 -12.31 9.52 1.04
CA THR A 87 -13.38 10.40 1.54
C THR A 87 -14.76 9.74 1.44
N ALA A 88 -15.05 9.01 0.37
CA ALA A 88 -16.30 8.29 0.23
C ALA A 88 -16.40 7.14 1.25
N SER A 89 -15.29 6.50 1.62
CA SER A 89 -15.31 5.40 2.57
C SER A 89 -15.73 5.83 3.97
N VAL A 90 -15.45 7.07 4.36
CA VAL A 90 -15.93 7.66 5.62
C VAL A 90 -17.46 7.59 5.75
N THR A 91 -18.21 7.50 4.63
CA THR A 91 -19.68 7.42 4.67
C THR A 91 -20.23 6.07 5.16
N PHE A 92 -19.43 5.01 5.13
CA PHE A 92 -19.82 3.68 5.61
C PHE A 92 -19.03 3.21 6.83
N LEU A 93 -18.03 3.99 7.26
CA LEU A 93 -17.31 3.71 8.51
C LEU A 93 -18.14 4.20 9.71
N PRO A 94 -18.11 3.49 10.85
CA PRO A 94 -18.75 3.95 12.08
C PRO A 94 -18.25 5.34 12.49
N GLN A 95 -19.14 6.12 13.09
CA GLN A 95 -18.75 7.43 13.60
C GLN A 95 -17.80 7.27 14.80
N LEU A 96 -16.65 7.93 14.73
CA LEU A 96 -15.72 8.00 15.85
C LEU A 96 -16.33 8.84 16.97
N ASN A 97 -16.52 8.24 18.14
CA ASN A 97 -17.02 8.91 19.33
C ASN A 97 -15.84 9.32 20.21
N GLY A 98 -15.83 10.55 20.71
CA GLY A 98 -14.77 11.04 21.61
C GLY A 98 -13.49 11.46 20.88
N ASP A 99 -12.44 11.73 21.67
CA ASP A 99 -11.16 12.14 21.14
C ASP A 99 -10.33 10.92 20.71
N CYS A 100 -9.85 10.92 19.48
CA CYS A 100 -8.93 9.89 18.98
C CYS A 100 -7.50 10.43 18.84
N THR A 101 -6.52 9.53 18.96
CA THR A 101 -5.15 9.73 18.48
C THR A 101 -4.90 8.91 17.24
N PHE A 102 -3.84 9.23 16.51
CA PHE A 102 -3.35 8.38 15.43
C PHE A 102 -1.90 7.97 15.67
N ASN A 103 -1.56 6.75 15.29
CA ASN A 103 -0.19 6.26 15.21
C ASN A 103 0.14 5.90 13.77
N VAL A 104 1.39 6.14 13.38
CA VAL A 104 1.91 5.75 12.07
C VAL A 104 2.94 4.64 12.28
N LEU A 105 2.72 3.51 11.60
CA LEU A 105 3.59 2.36 11.61
C LEU A 105 4.13 2.12 10.21
N VAL A 106 5.36 1.64 10.11
CA VAL A 106 6.00 1.31 8.85
C VAL A 106 6.55 -0.10 8.96
N TYR A 107 6.22 -0.94 7.99
CA TYR A 107 6.81 -2.25 7.83
C TYR A 107 7.99 -2.10 6.88
N ALA A 108 9.19 -2.21 7.43
CA ALA A 108 10.43 -2.13 6.67
C ALA A 108 11.20 -3.45 6.75
N ASP A 109 12.15 -3.64 5.83
CA ASP A 109 13.06 -4.80 5.86
C ASP A 109 13.86 -4.81 7.17
N ALA A 110 14.18 -6.00 7.68
CA ALA A 110 14.89 -6.18 8.95
C ALA A 110 16.30 -5.56 8.98
N ASP A 111 16.90 -5.28 7.81
CA ASP A 111 18.21 -4.65 7.65
C ASP A 111 18.12 -3.13 7.40
N SER A 112 16.93 -2.53 7.55
CA SER A 112 16.73 -1.09 7.34
C SER A 112 17.31 -0.27 8.47
N GLU A 113 17.93 0.86 8.14
CA GLU A 113 18.36 1.84 9.13
C GLU A 113 17.13 2.52 9.78
N VAL A 114 16.98 2.33 11.10
CA VAL A 114 15.91 2.92 11.91
C VAL A 114 16.44 4.16 12.63
N PRO A 115 15.92 5.36 12.35
CA PRO A 115 16.32 6.58 13.06
C PRO A 115 15.89 6.53 14.53
N VAL A 116 16.54 7.34 15.38
CA VAL A 116 16.25 7.42 16.82
C VAL A 116 14.80 7.80 17.14
N GLU A 117 14.15 8.56 16.26
CA GLU A 117 12.73 8.96 16.40
C GLU A 117 11.75 7.81 16.12
N TRP A 118 12.23 6.68 15.60
CA TRP A 118 11.45 5.48 15.30
C TRP A 118 11.85 4.37 16.25
N GLY A 119 10.89 3.54 16.63
CA GLY A 119 11.11 2.37 17.47
C GLY A 119 10.21 1.22 17.04
N ASP A 120 10.55 0.02 17.52
CA ASP A 120 9.75 -1.17 17.26
C ASP A 120 8.37 -1.03 17.92
N SER A 121 7.33 -1.48 17.21
CA SER A 121 5.94 -1.46 17.65
C SER A 121 5.29 -2.79 17.28
N ASP A 122 4.26 -3.17 18.04
CA ASP A 122 3.34 -4.22 17.61
C ASP A 122 2.53 -3.80 16.38
N ALA A 123 1.84 -4.76 15.75
CA ALA A 123 1.11 -4.57 14.49
C ALA A 123 -0.21 -3.77 14.63
N LYS A 124 -0.68 -3.57 15.87
CA LYS A 124 -1.92 -2.88 16.23
C LYS A 124 -3.12 -3.34 15.41
N GLU A 125 -3.29 -4.66 15.30
CA GLU A 125 -4.39 -5.26 14.58
C GLU A 125 -5.72 -5.05 15.33
N ILE A 126 -6.80 -4.91 14.57
CA ILE A 126 -8.16 -4.84 15.14
C ILE A 126 -8.75 -6.25 15.13
N GLU A 127 -8.92 -6.82 16.32
CA GLU A 127 -9.61 -8.09 16.50
C GLU A 127 -11.11 -7.94 16.20
N ASN A 128 -11.67 -8.90 15.46
CA ASN A 128 -13.09 -8.91 15.05
C ASN A 128 -13.55 -7.65 14.29
N GLY A 129 -12.61 -6.94 13.65
CA GLY A 129 -12.92 -5.80 12.80
C GLY A 129 -13.37 -6.21 11.40
N GLU A 130 -14.26 -5.41 10.81
CA GLU A 130 -14.64 -5.51 9.40
C GLU A 130 -13.52 -4.94 8.52
N LYS A 131 -13.37 -5.50 7.31
CA LYS A 131 -12.28 -5.16 6.40
C LYS A 131 -12.82 -4.78 5.03
N VAL A 132 -12.45 -3.60 4.55
CA VAL A 132 -12.83 -3.10 3.23
C VAL A 132 -11.58 -2.85 2.40
N GLN A 133 -11.45 -3.60 1.32
CA GLN A 133 -10.41 -3.40 0.31
C GLN A 133 -10.81 -2.24 -0.61
N LEU A 134 -9.99 -1.19 -0.62
CA LEU A 134 -10.12 -0.05 -1.52
C LEU A 134 -9.32 -0.30 -2.80
N ARG A 135 -9.56 0.54 -3.81
CA ARG A 135 -8.92 0.40 -5.12
C ARG A 135 -7.45 0.82 -4.99
N GLY A 136 -6.55 -0.10 -5.29
CA GLY A 136 -5.14 0.23 -5.42
C GLY A 136 -4.84 1.05 -6.68
N PHE A 137 -3.71 1.75 -6.66
CA PHE A 137 -3.16 2.43 -7.84
C PHE A 137 -1.76 1.93 -8.14
N SER A 138 -1.29 2.21 -9.35
CA SER A 138 0.09 1.92 -9.71
C SER A 138 0.72 3.04 -10.52
N THR A 139 2.00 3.26 -10.28
CA THR A 139 2.93 3.98 -11.13
C THR A 139 3.79 2.97 -11.89
N ALA A 140 4.75 3.44 -12.69
CA ALA A 140 5.71 2.56 -13.35
C ALA A 140 6.53 1.71 -12.36
N ASN A 141 6.83 2.25 -11.17
CA ASN A 141 7.76 1.64 -10.21
C ASN A 141 7.10 1.19 -8.91
N HIS A 142 5.85 1.57 -8.66
CA HIS A 142 5.17 1.29 -7.40
C HIS A 142 3.73 0.86 -7.67
N ARG A 143 3.24 -0.11 -6.91
CA ARG A 143 1.81 -0.33 -6.74
C ARG A 143 1.49 -0.17 -5.26
N VAL A 144 0.39 0.53 -4.99
CA VAL A 144 -0.10 0.73 -3.63
C VAL A 144 -1.52 0.22 -3.57
N ASP A 145 -1.75 -0.81 -2.75
CA ASP A 145 -3.08 -1.31 -2.44
C ASP A 145 -3.51 -0.76 -1.07
N THR A 146 -4.79 -0.48 -0.87
CA THR A 146 -5.31 0.14 0.36
C THR A 146 -6.39 -0.70 0.99
N LEU A 147 -6.27 -0.98 2.28
CA LEU A 147 -7.22 -1.75 3.09
C LEU A 147 -7.56 -0.94 4.33
N VAL A 148 -8.84 -0.81 4.66
CA VAL A 148 -9.27 -0.27 5.96
C VAL A 148 -9.88 -1.41 6.77
N SER A 149 -9.35 -1.63 7.97
CA SER A 149 -9.99 -2.44 9.00
C SER A 149 -10.64 -1.49 10.01
N TYR A 150 -11.87 -1.75 10.43
CA TYR A 150 -12.54 -0.93 11.44
C TYR A 150 -13.34 -1.79 12.40
N ARG A 151 -13.46 -1.32 13.63
CA ARG A 151 -14.28 -1.98 14.64
C ARG A 151 -15.75 -1.64 14.39
N PHE A 152 -16.61 -2.65 14.33
CA PHE A 152 -18.06 -2.43 14.33
C PHE A 152 -18.53 -2.30 15.78
N THR A 153 -19.05 -1.13 16.14
CA THR A 153 -19.75 -0.91 17.42
C THR A 153 -21.24 -0.97 17.13
N GLU A 154 -21.96 -1.95 17.69
CA GLU A 154 -23.43 -1.99 17.68
C GLU A 154 -24.05 -0.78 18.39
#